data_AF-A0A930E8W0-F1
#
_entry.id   AF-A0A930E8W0-F1
#
_cell.length_a   1.000
_cell.length_b   1.000
_cell.length_c   1.000
_cell.angle_alpha   90.00
_cell.angle_beta   90.00
_cell.angle_gamma   90.00
#
_symmetry.space_group_name_H-M   'P 1'
#
loop_
_entity.id
_entity.type
_entity.pdbx_description
1 polymer ?
#
loop_
_entity_poly.entity_id
_entity_poly.type
_entity_poly.pdbx_seq_one_letter_code
_entity_poly.pdbx_strand_id
1 'polypeptide(L)'
;MKMEKTLKKGLFVAASAVLMGMSLFAGETKTYPKDGKGDQVLGYKNLANSYGISTSFEGNTVYVNRGGAPLERVFGAVEGENQKAEVMKNNKVIINGGVLATNGVWEKDKSIRGGSAYGAAGQSAVVSDNEVIIRGNSNVQGNIYGGYSHRGSVVNNKVIIEGTPKFGAGTILFGGRGSRNVSLKDGKAAPFDVITGNTLEVKTKNVIVKDVKNFEKLVFNVAVNQVKSNDKLLVLTNT
;
A
#
# COMPACT_ATOMS: atom_id res chain seq x y z
N MET A 1 -52.93 35.48 20.03
CA MET A 1 -51.67 36.20 19.75
C MET A 1 -50.57 35.13 19.69
N LYS A 2 -50.12 34.71 18.48
CA LYS A 2 -48.73 34.89 17.94
C LYS A 2 -47.64 34.61 19.01
N MET A 3 -46.60 33.79 18.84
CA MET A 3 -45.80 33.36 17.68
C MET A 3 -44.67 32.41 18.18
N GLU A 4 -44.22 31.47 17.32
CA GLU A 4 -42.80 31.07 17.10
C GLU A 4 -42.00 30.38 18.26
N LYS A 5 -40.99 29.51 18.08
CA LYS A 5 -40.23 28.88 16.98
C LYS A 5 -39.27 27.83 17.59
N THR A 6 -38.99 26.72 16.87
CA THR A 6 -37.69 26.02 16.62
C THR A 6 -36.55 26.04 17.67
N LEU A 7 -35.62 25.09 17.85
CA LEU A 7 -35.23 23.78 17.29
C LEU A 7 -33.91 23.37 18.01
N LYS A 8 -33.70 22.07 18.25
CA LYS A 8 -32.44 21.28 18.43
C LYS A 8 -31.16 21.95 18.98
N LYS A 9 -30.52 21.28 19.96
CA LYS A 9 -29.08 20.91 19.93
C LYS A 9 -28.67 20.02 21.11
N GLY A 10 -27.85 19.00 20.81
CA GLY A 10 -26.89 18.41 21.76
C GLY A 10 -27.23 17.03 22.29
N LEU A 11 -26.92 15.97 21.52
CA LEU A 11 -26.68 14.66 22.13
C LEU A 11 -25.17 14.53 22.37
N PHE A 12 -24.75 14.90 23.58
CA PHE A 12 -23.47 14.49 24.15
C PHE A 12 -23.59 13.01 24.53
N VAL A 13 -22.82 12.13 23.89
CA VAL A 13 -22.57 10.80 24.45
C VAL A 13 -21.13 10.79 24.93
N ALA A 14 -20.97 10.99 26.23
CA ALA A 14 -19.76 10.66 26.96
C ALA A 14 -19.68 9.13 27.06
N ALA A 15 -18.65 8.54 26.46
CA ALA A 15 -18.30 7.15 26.72
C ALA A 15 -17.19 7.13 27.77
N SER A 16 -17.60 6.96 29.03
CA SER A 16 -16.70 6.70 30.16
C SER A 16 -16.59 5.19 30.39
N ALA A 17 -15.35 4.71 30.28
CA ALA A 17 -14.73 3.64 31.07
C ALA A 17 -15.05 2.15 30.81
N VAL A 18 -13.93 1.41 30.74
CA VAL A 18 -13.65 -0.01 31.02
C VAL A 18 -13.88 -1.03 29.89
N LEU A 19 -12.79 -1.45 29.25
CA LEU A 19 -12.37 -2.86 29.26
C LEU A 19 -10.87 -2.97 28.87
N MET A 20 -10.03 -3.43 29.81
CA MET A 20 -8.79 -4.15 29.46
C MET A 20 -9.21 -5.48 28.85
N GLY A 21 -9.41 -5.45 27.54
CA GLY A 21 -9.54 -6.61 26.69
C GLY A 21 -9.10 -6.10 25.33
N MET A 22 -8.05 -6.69 24.76
CA MET A 22 -7.65 -6.39 23.40
C MET A 22 -8.76 -6.86 22.47
N SER A 23 -9.81 -6.06 22.28
CA SER A 23 -10.66 -6.16 21.12
C SER A 23 -9.84 -5.61 19.96
N LEU A 24 -9.07 -6.49 19.31
CA LEU A 24 -8.60 -6.25 17.96
C LEU A 24 -9.85 -6.03 17.11
N PHE A 25 -10.19 -4.77 16.86
CA PHE A 25 -11.22 -4.43 15.90
C PHE A 25 -10.78 -4.97 14.54
N ALA A 26 -11.56 -5.91 13.99
CA ALA A 26 -11.31 -6.42 12.65
C ALA A 26 -11.45 -5.28 11.63
N GLY A 27 -10.36 -5.01 10.90
CA GLY A 27 -10.30 -4.19 9.68
C GLY A 27 -10.85 -2.76 9.74
N GLU A 28 -10.04 -1.77 9.42
CA GLU A 28 -10.50 -0.40 9.17
C GLU A 28 -10.69 -0.16 7.66
N THR A 29 -11.82 0.44 7.25
CA THR A 29 -11.96 0.99 5.89
C THR A 29 -11.74 2.50 5.92
N LYS A 30 -10.69 2.98 5.22
CA LYS A 30 -10.38 4.41 5.09
C LYS A 30 -10.46 4.84 3.64
N THR A 31 -11.19 5.92 3.40
CA THR A 31 -11.35 6.52 2.06
C THR A 31 -10.86 7.95 2.06
N TYR A 32 -9.97 8.26 1.11
CA TYR A 32 -9.35 9.58 0.98
C TYR A 32 -9.82 10.25 -0.33
N PRO A 33 -10.90 11.06 -0.28
CA PRO A 33 -11.51 11.65 -1.47
C PRO A 33 -10.72 12.84 -2.01
N LYS A 34 -10.36 13.82 -1.17
CA LYS A 34 -9.54 15.00 -1.50
C LYS A 34 -8.86 15.49 -0.21
N ASP A 35 -7.54 15.50 -0.24
CA ASP A 35 -6.57 15.96 0.79
C ASP A 35 -6.02 14.97 1.83
N GLY A 36 -4.69 15.12 2.00
CA GLY A 36 -3.75 14.31 2.76
C GLY A 36 -3.84 14.51 4.25
N LYS A 37 -4.54 13.64 5.00
CA LYS A 37 -4.35 13.56 6.46
C LYS A 37 -4.27 12.10 6.94
N GLY A 38 -3.07 11.70 7.32
CA GLY A 38 -2.77 10.47 8.08
C GLY A 38 -1.56 10.72 8.98
N ASP A 39 -1.58 10.21 10.21
CA ASP A 39 -0.53 10.39 11.22
C ASP A 39 0.54 9.29 11.17
N GLN A 40 1.81 9.65 11.38
CA GLN A 40 3.12 9.06 11.02
C GLN A 40 3.47 7.60 11.45
N VAL A 41 4.25 6.84 10.62
CA VAL A 41 4.75 5.47 10.93
C VAL A 41 6.08 5.07 10.21
N LEU A 42 6.86 4.09 10.75
CA LEU A 42 8.10 3.45 10.23
C LEU A 42 9.43 4.23 10.37
N GLY A 43 9.57 5.09 11.39
CA GLY A 43 10.82 5.84 11.65
C GLY A 43 11.09 6.97 10.65
N TYR A 44 10.11 7.25 9.78
CA TYR A 44 10.10 8.39 8.87
C TYR A 44 9.69 9.67 9.62
N LYS A 45 10.53 10.70 9.59
CA LYS A 45 10.18 12.04 10.09
C LYS A 45 9.45 12.80 8.97
N ASN A 46 8.33 13.46 9.27
CA ASN A 46 7.54 14.33 8.38
C ASN A 46 6.75 13.65 7.24
N LEU A 47 5.96 12.61 7.53
CA LEU A 47 5.05 11.93 6.58
C LEU A 47 3.77 12.71 6.24
N ALA A 48 3.85 14.02 6.02
CA ALA A 48 2.68 14.89 5.88
C ALA A 48 1.70 14.47 4.77
N ASN A 49 2.14 13.69 3.78
CA ASN A 49 1.32 13.21 2.67
C ASN A 49 1.30 11.68 2.54
N SER A 50 1.24 10.93 3.65
CA SER A 50 1.10 9.46 3.65
C SER A 50 -0.24 8.98 4.24
N TYR A 51 -0.72 7.82 3.78
CA TYR A 51 -1.98 7.20 4.19
C TYR A 51 -1.81 5.77 4.66
N GLY A 52 -2.84 5.24 5.32
CA GLY A 52 -2.92 3.82 5.63
C GLY A 52 -2.41 3.41 7.01
N ILE A 53 -2.33 4.37 7.92
CA ILE A 53 -1.90 4.12 9.30
C ILE A 53 -3.15 3.69 10.05
N SER A 54 -3.24 2.38 10.28
CA SER A 54 -4.37 1.72 10.92
C SER A 54 -3.97 1.24 12.31
N THR A 55 -4.94 1.18 13.22
CA THR A 55 -4.74 0.55 14.53
C THR A 55 -4.77 -0.98 14.45
N SER A 56 -5.26 -1.54 13.34
CA SER A 56 -5.22 -2.96 13.01
C SER A 56 -4.10 -3.27 12.01
N PHE A 57 -3.52 -4.46 12.13
CA PHE A 57 -2.57 -5.00 11.15
C PHE A 57 -3.24 -5.91 10.11
N GLU A 58 -4.53 -6.18 10.27
CA GLU A 58 -5.26 -7.15 9.46
C GLU A 58 -6.60 -6.60 8.97
N GLY A 59 -6.96 -6.99 7.74
CA GLY A 59 -8.30 -6.78 7.18
C GLY A 59 -8.61 -5.33 6.76
N ASN A 60 -7.62 -4.44 6.71
CA ASN A 60 -7.86 -3.04 6.38
C ASN A 60 -8.16 -2.86 4.89
N THR A 61 -8.95 -1.84 4.54
CA THR A 61 -9.13 -1.41 3.16
C THR A 61 -8.88 0.09 3.03
N VAL A 62 -7.97 0.48 2.14
CA VAL A 62 -7.56 1.87 1.91
C VAL A 62 -7.88 2.26 0.48
N TYR A 63 -8.74 3.27 0.32
CA TYR A 63 -9.12 3.84 -0.97
C TYR A 63 -8.52 5.22 -1.18
N VAL A 64 -7.81 5.41 -2.30
CA VAL A 64 -7.28 6.70 -2.76
C VAL A 64 -7.96 7.08 -4.07
N ASN A 65 -8.83 8.10 -4.04
CA ASN A 65 -9.65 8.51 -5.19
C ASN A 65 -9.24 9.89 -5.77
N ARG A 66 -7.97 10.29 -5.61
CA ARG A 66 -7.65 11.71 -5.41
C ARG A 66 -7.34 12.53 -6.69
N GLY A 67 -7.78 13.80 -6.68
CA GLY A 67 -7.10 14.95 -7.31
C GLY A 67 -6.55 15.90 -6.23
N GLY A 68 -5.36 16.51 -6.45
CA GLY A 68 -4.64 17.37 -5.49
C GLY A 68 -3.12 17.11 -5.42
N ALA A 69 -2.40 17.69 -4.45
CA ALA A 69 -0.93 17.61 -4.21
C ALA A 69 -0.37 16.19 -3.94
N PRO A 70 0.71 15.71 -4.58
CA PRO A 70 1.14 14.29 -4.56
C PRO A 70 1.23 13.59 -3.18
N LEU A 71 0.96 12.28 -3.15
CA LEU A 71 1.10 11.42 -1.97
C LEU A 71 2.46 10.72 -1.94
N GLU A 72 3.08 10.63 -0.78
CA GLU A 72 4.38 9.96 -0.66
C GLU A 72 4.24 8.46 -0.50
N ARG A 73 3.34 8.01 0.37
CA ARG A 73 3.16 6.59 0.68
C ARG A 73 1.71 6.23 0.98
N VAL A 74 1.31 5.04 0.59
CA VAL A 74 0.02 4.46 0.94
C VAL A 74 0.25 3.05 1.45
N PHE A 75 -0.20 2.78 2.67
CA PHE A 75 -0.12 1.47 3.31
C PHE A 75 -1.51 0.86 3.44
N GLY A 76 -1.66 -0.46 3.39
CA GLY A 76 -2.87 -1.13 3.88
C GLY A 76 -2.80 -1.32 5.40
N ALA A 77 -1.62 -1.66 5.90
CA ALA A 77 -1.25 -1.64 7.31
C ALA A 77 0.24 -1.32 7.47
N VAL A 78 0.65 -0.76 8.61
CA VAL A 78 2.05 -0.39 8.83
C VAL A 78 2.43 -0.36 10.31
N GLU A 79 3.61 -0.87 10.67
CA GLU A 79 4.11 -0.93 12.05
C GLU A 79 4.55 0.45 12.58
N GLY A 80 3.81 0.96 13.58
CA GLY A 80 4.16 2.12 14.41
C GLY A 80 5.50 1.99 15.13
N GLU A 81 6.01 3.11 15.68
CA GLU A 81 7.22 3.09 16.51
C GLU A 81 7.05 2.17 17.73
N ASN A 82 5.85 2.18 18.33
CA ASN A 82 5.52 1.46 19.56
C ASN A 82 4.66 0.21 19.34
N GLN A 83 4.40 -0.18 18.10
CA GLN A 83 3.54 -1.32 17.77
C GLN A 83 4.29 -2.28 16.84
N LYS A 84 4.34 -3.55 17.23
CA LYS A 84 4.96 -4.62 16.44
C LYS A 84 3.89 -5.60 16.00
N ALA A 85 3.97 -6.02 14.74
CA ALA A 85 3.09 -7.02 14.17
C ALA A 85 3.87 -8.32 14.02
N GLU A 86 3.28 -9.43 14.45
CA GLU A 86 3.77 -10.75 14.06
C GLU A 86 3.31 -11.09 12.65
N VAL A 87 2.06 -10.72 12.32
CA VAL A 87 1.42 -10.96 11.02
C VAL A 87 0.70 -9.69 10.56
N MET A 88 0.77 -9.40 9.27
CA MET A 88 0.01 -8.34 8.61
C MET A 88 -0.65 -8.92 7.36
N LYS A 89 -1.97 -9.14 7.43
CA LYS A 89 -2.68 -9.89 6.39
C LYS A 89 -4.04 -9.36 6.00
N ASN A 90 -4.48 -9.75 4.80
CA ASN A 90 -5.80 -9.40 4.27
C ASN A 90 -6.03 -7.89 4.14
N ASN A 91 -4.96 -7.08 4.05
CA ASN A 91 -5.09 -5.65 3.81
C ASN A 91 -5.20 -5.37 2.32
N LYS A 92 -5.98 -4.35 1.97
CA LYS A 92 -6.27 -3.97 0.59
C LYS A 92 -6.00 -2.49 0.37
N VAL A 93 -5.15 -2.17 -0.60
CA VAL A 93 -4.89 -0.80 -1.05
C VAL A 93 -5.42 -0.62 -2.46
N ILE A 94 -6.23 0.42 -2.68
CA ILE A 94 -6.82 0.72 -3.98
C ILE A 94 -6.48 2.16 -4.36
N ILE A 95 -5.61 2.32 -5.35
CA ILE A 95 -5.25 3.62 -5.94
C ILE A 95 -6.07 3.81 -7.21
N ASN A 96 -7.07 4.68 -7.15
CA ASN A 96 -8.08 4.91 -8.18
C ASN A 96 -7.91 6.26 -8.91
N GLY A 97 -6.77 6.94 -8.70
CA GLY A 97 -6.42 8.22 -9.32
C GLY A 97 -5.42 9.01 -8.48
N GLY A 98 -4.84 10.04 -9.08
CA GLY A 98 -3.93 10.98 -8.43
C GLY A 98 -2.45 10.67 -8.66
N VAL A 99 -1.57 11.45 -8.04
CA VAL A 99 -0.11 11.34 -8.18
C VAL A 99 0.49 10.82 -6.87
N LEU A 100 1.32 9.78 -6.95
CA LEU A 100 2.18 9.33 -5.86
C LEU A 100 3.64 9.76 -6.13
N ALA A 101 4.18 10.72 -5.36
CA ALA A 101 5.54 11.30 -5.43
C ALA A 101 6.04 11.73 -4.02
N THR A 102 7.36 11.71 -3.71
CA THR A 102 7.90 11.91 -2.33
C THR A 102 8.66 13.22 -2.08
N ASN A 103 8.85 13.57 -0.78
CA ASN A 103 9.89 14.43 -0.19
C ASN A 103 10.22 14.12 1.32
N GLY A 104 10.85 12.97 1.63
CA GLY A 104 11.86 12.91 2.73
C GLY A 104 11.90 11.71 3.73
N VAL A 105 13.02 10.96 3.69
CA VAL A 105 13.66 10.14 4.76
C VAL A 105 13.31 8.65 4.96
N TRP A 106 13.58 7.82 3.94
CA TRP A 106 14.47 6.63 4.03
C TRP A 106 15.05 6.43 2.63
N GLU A 107 15.81 7.43 2.21
CA GLU A 107 16.19 7.63 0.84
C GLU A 107 17.49 8.43 0.81
N LYS A 108 18.57 7.85 1.36
CA LYS A 108 19.78 8.59 1.72
C LYS A 108 20.52 9.25 0.54
N ASP A 109 20.15 8.95 -0.71
CA ASP A 109 20.83 9.46 -1.92
C ASP A 109 19.87 10.15 -2.89
N LYS A 110 20.15 11.44 -3.13
CA LYS A 110 19.34 12.49 -3.75
C LYS A 110 19.12 12.34 -5.26
N SER A 111 18.18 11.51 -5.70
CA SER A 111 17.55 11.68 -7.02
C SER A 111 16.05 11.53 -6.86
N ILE A 112 15.26 12.56 -7.21
CA ILE A 112 13.78 12.63 -7.13
C ILE A 112 13.13 11.24 -7.13
N ARG A 113 12.48 10.88 -6.01
CA ARG A 113 11.91 9.53 -5.80
C ARG A 113 10.40 9.63 -5.75
N GLY A 114 9.74 8.69 -6.41
CA GLY A 114 8.30 8.71 -6.47
C GLY A 114 7.61 7.97 -5.32
N GLY A 115 6.33 8.25 -5.15
CA GLY A 115 5.54 7.78 -4.02
C GLY A 115 5.15 6.32 -4.21
N SER A 116 5.15 5.57 -3.12
CA SER A 116 5.04 4.11 -3.15
C SER A 116 3.75 3.60 -2.50
N ALA A 117 3.28 2.44 -2.93
CA ALA A 117 2.12 1.76 -2.36
C ALA A 117 2.54 0.40 -1.78
N TYR A 118 1.96 0.04 -0.63
CA TYR A 118 2.29 -1.16 0.12
C TYR A 118 1.01 -1.86 0.57
N GLY A 119 0.83 -3.15 0.26
CA GLY A 119 -0.27 -3.94 0.82
C GLY A 119 -0.22 -3.93 2.34
N ALA A 120 0.96 -4.18 2.91
CA ALA A 120 1.32 -3.80 4.28
C ALA A 120 2.85 -3.67 4.41
N ALA A 121 3.32 -3.02 5.48
CA ALA A 121 4.74 -2.82 5.74
C ALA A 121 5.14 -2.97 7.22
N GLY A 122 6.01 -3.95 7.51
CA GLY A 122 6.52 -4.24 8.85
C GLY A 122 8.04 -4.37 8.94
N GLN A 123 8.57 -4.53 10.15
CA GLN A 123 9.99 -4.77 10.38
C GLN A 123 10.33 -6.26 10.40
N SER A 124 9.59 -7.07 11.17
CA SER A 124 9.84 -8.52 11.28
C SER A 124 8.58 -9.36 11.08
N ALA A 125 7.47 -8.73 10.70
CA ALA A 125 6.19 -9.37 10.48
C ALA A 125 6.21 -10.32 9.28
N VAL A 126 5.42 -11.38 9.34
CA VAL A 126 4.96 -12.10 8.16
C VAL A 126 3.91 -11.23 7.47
N VAL A 127 4.17 -10.85 6.23
CA VAL A 127 3.27 -9.98 5.45
C VAL A 127 2.64 -10.82 4.35
N SER A 128 1.38 -11.19 4.53
CA SER A 128 0.72 -12.16 3.64
C SER A 128 -0.67 -11.76 3.20
N ASP A 129 -1.12 -12.29 2.07
CA ASP A 129 -2.52 -12.20 1.64
C ASP A 129 -3.02 -10.76 1.48
N ASN A 130 -2.11 -9.81 1.25
CA ASN A 130 -2.45 -8.41 1.01
C ASN A 130 -2.64 -8.16 -0.49
N GLU A 131 -3.46 -7.17 -0.83
CA GLU A 131 -3.79 -6.82 -2.21
C GLU A 131 -3.52 -5.33 -2.47
N VAL A 132 -2.78 -5.03 -3.54
CA VAL A 132 -2.59 -3.66 -4.04
C VAL A 132 -3.15 -3.55 -5.44
N ILE A 133 -4.16 -2.69 -5.61
CA ILE A 133 -4.82 -2.45 -6.89
C ILE A 133 -4.48 -1.04 -7.37
N ILE A 134 -3.82 -0.93 -8.51
CA ILE A 134 -3.54 0.34 -9.18
C ILE A 134 -4.44 0.44 -10.40
N ARG A 135 -5.29 1.47 -10.40
CA ARG A 135 -6.34 1.63 -11.41
C ARG A 135 -6.66 3.07 -11.78
N GLY A 136 -7.59 3.25 -12.71
CA GLY A 136 -7.98 4.56 -13.23
C GLY A 136 -6.83 5.24 -13.96
N ASN A 137 -6.79 6.58 -13.93
CA ASN A 137 -5.70 7.39 -14.51
C ASN A 137 -4.65 7.76 -13.44
N SER A 138 -4.28 6.80 -12.59
CA SER A 138 -3.30 7.00 -11.52
C SER A 138 -1.90 7.26 -12.08
N ASN A 139 -1.10 8.05 -11.38
CA ASN A 139 0.29 8.32 -11.73
C ASN A 139 1.19 7.97 -10.55
N VAL A 140 1.87 6.82 -10.61
CA VAL A 140 2.70 6.29 -9.54
C VAL A 140 4.17 6.43 -9.93
N GLN A 141 4.88 7.34 -9.29
CA GLN A 141 6.29 7.58 -9.61
C GLN A 141 7.24 6.65 -8.82
N GLY A 142 6.74 5.99 -7.77
CA GLY A 142 7.51 5.12 -6.89
C GLY A 142 7.29 3.64 -7.17
N ASN A 143 7.66 2.80 -6.20
CA ASN A 143 7.51 1.36 -6.30
C ASN A 143 6.17 0.90 -5.74
N ILE A 144 5.74 -0.27 -6.18
CA ILE A 144 4.56 -0.93 -5.65
C ILE A 144 4.99 -2.23 -5.01
N TYR A 145 4.52 -2.48 -3.81
CA TYR A 145 4.85 -3.65 -3.01
C TYR A 145 3.56 -4.38 -2.63
N GLY A 146 3.39 -5.63 -3.09
CA GLY A 146 2.34 -6.50 -2.57
C GLY A 146 2.44 -6.63 -1.05
N GLY A 147 3.68 -6.68 -0.53
CA GLY A 147 4.00 -6.44 0.87
C GLY A 147 5.47 -6.06 1.07
N TYR A 148 5.80 -5.55 2.26
CA TYR A 148 7.17 -5.26 2.67
C TYR A 148 7.42 -5.72 4.10
N SER A 149 8.51 -6.46 4.32
CA SER A 149 8.98 -6.76 5.68
C SER A 149 10.49 -6.70 5.75
N HIS A 150 11.05 -5.91 6.65
CA HIS A 150 12.51 -5.72 6.69
C HIS A 150 13.28 -7.04 6.92
N ARG A 151 12.73 -7.93 7.76
CA ARG A 151 13.31 -9.21 8.21
C ARG A 151 12.32 -10.40 8.24
N GLY A 152 11.06 -10.20 7.85
CA GLY A 152 10.05 -11.27 7.83
C GLY A 152 9.71 -11.73 6.41
N SER A 153 9.01 -12.85 6.31
CA SER A 153 8.53 -13.38 5.03
C SER A 153 7.42 -12.53 4.45
N VAL A 154 7.35 -12.44 3.12
CA VAL A 154 6.39 -11.65 2.36
C VAL A 154 5.82 -12.50 1.23
N VAL A 155 4.72 -13.20 1.50
CA VAL A 155 4.19 -14.29 0.67
C VAL A 155 2.70 -14.13 0.39
N ASN A 156 2.19 -14.76 -0.67
CA ASN A 156 0.75 -14.75 -1.03
C ASN A 156 0.14 -13.36 -1.27
N ASN A 157 0.95 -12.33 -1.51
CA ASN A 157 0.45 -10.99 -1.79
C ASN A 157 0.11 -10.84 -3.29
N LYS A 158 -0.83 -9.96 -3.59
CA LYS A 158 -1.31 -9.74 -4.95
C LYS A 158 -1.19 -8.28 -5.36
N VAL A 159 -0.62 -8.04 -6.53
CA VAL A 159 -0.65 -6.72 -7.17
C VAL A 159 -1.54 -6.81 -8.41
N ILE A 160 -2.50 -5.91 -8.56
CA ILE A 160 -3.40 -5.83 -9.70
C ILE A 160 -3.24 -4.50 -10.40
N ILE A 161 -3.04 -4.55 -11.72
CA ILE A 161 -2.99 -3.36 -12.59
C ILE A 161 -4.18 -3.40 -13.54
N GLU A 162 -5.05 -2.40 -13.47
CA GLU A 162 -6.22 -2.28 -14.35
C GLU A 162 -6.44 -0.81 -14.77
N GLY A 163 -7.28 -0.53 -15.77
CA GLY A 163 -7.49 0.84 -16.26
C GLY A 163 -6.28 1.41 -17.02
N THR A 164 -5.92 2.67 -16.80
CA THR A 164 -4.85 3.36 -17.56
C THR A 164 -3.82 4.07 -16.65
N PRO A 165 -3.21 3.38 -15.67
CA PRO A 165 -2.22 3.99 -14.80
C PRO A 165 -0.91 4.27 -15.56
N LYS A 166 -0.19 5.27 -15.09
CA LYS A 166 1.14 5.65 -15.56
C LYS A 166 2.15 5.42 -14.45
N PHE A 167 3.30 4.86 -14.80
CA PHE A 167 4.38 4.61 -13.86
C PHE A 167 5.61 5.45 -14.19
N GLY A 168 6.37 5.83 -13.16
CA GLY A 168 7.63 6.52 -13.33
C GLY A 168 8.68 5.62 -14.00
N ALA A 169 9.67 6.23 -14.65
CA ALA A 169 10.76 5.50 -15.32
C ALA A 169 11.56 4.57 -14.38
N GLY A 170 11.53 4.84 -13.07
CA GLY A 170 12.17 4.03 -12.04
C GLY A 170 11.25 3.04 -11.32
N THR A 171 9.95 3.00 -11.64
CA THR A 171 8.97 2.20 -10.90
C THR A 171 9.21 0.71 -11.09
N ILE A 172 9.33 -0.01 -9.98
CA ILE A 172 9.39 -1.48 -9.94
C ILE A 172 8.15 -2.01 -9.20
N LEU A 173 7.56 -3.08 -9.73
CA LEU A 173 6.52 -3.84 -9.05
C LEU A 173 7.17 -5.00 -8.28
N PHE A 174 6.90 -5.11 -6.99
CA PHE A 174 7.37 -6.19 -6.12
C PHE A 174 6.19 -7.01 -5.63
N GLY A 175 6.26 -8.34 -5.77
CA GLY A 175 5.32 -9.24 -5.11
C GLY A 175 5.53 -9.23 -3.59
N GLY A 176 6.77 -9.47 -3.19
CA GLY A 176 7.26 -9.21 -1.83
C GLY A 176 8.62 -8.52 -1.83
N ARG A 177 8.92 -7.77 -0.76
CA ARG A 177 10.24 -7.17 -0.55
C ARG A 177 10.67 -7.32 0.89
N GLY A 178 11.83 -7.96 1.09
CA GLY A 178 12.59 -7.85 2.33
C GLY A 178 13.94 -7.20 2.12
N SER A 179 14.53 -6.66 3.18
CA SER A 179 15.54 -5.60 3.06
C SER A 179 16.98 -6.04 3.32
N ARG A 180 17.20 -7.17 4.00
CA ARG A 180 18.57 -7.60 4.35
C ARG A 180 18.71 -9.11 4.30
N ASN A 181 19.70 -9.62 3.58
CA ASN A 181 20.35 -10.87 3.97
C ASN A 181 20.80 -10.69 5.42
N VAL A 182 20.05 -11.26 6.36
CA VAL A 182 20.35 -11.11 7.78
C VAL A 182 21.51 -12.05 8.11
N SER A 183 22.74 -11.56 8.00
CA SER A 183 23.81 -12.09 8.84
C SER A 183 23.52 -11.63 10.27
N LEU A 184 22.78 -12.46 11.03
CA LEU A 184 22.70 -12.32 12.48
C LEU A 184 23.92 -13.04 13.11
N LYS A 185 24.35 -12.53 14.25
CA LYS A 185 25.57 -12.92 14.97
C LYS A 185 25.68 -14.41 15.37
N ASP A 186 24.66 -15.23 15.09
CA ASP A 186 24.55 -16.60 15.60
C ASP A 186 24.39 -17.68 14.50
N GLY A 187 24.71 -17.34 13.23
CA GLY A 187 25.04 -18.37 12.22
C GLY A 187 23.89 -19.20 11.64
N LYS A 188 22.61 -18.90 11.91
CA LYS A 188 21.47 -19.48 11.19
C LYS A 188 20.49 -18.41 10.75
N ALA A 189 20.45 -18.12 9.45
CA ALA A 189 19.35 -17.40 8.83
C ALA A 189 18.39 -18.43 8.23
N ALA A 190 17.11 -18.39 8.61
CA ALA A 190 16.09 -18.85 7.68
C ALA A 190 16.03 -17.79 6.55
N PRO A 191 16.15 -18.17 5.27
CA PRO A 191 15.81 -17.23 4.20
C PRO A 191 14.35 -16.83 4.41
N PHE A 192 14.07 -15.54 4.58
CA PHE A 192 12.69 -15.07 4.58
C PHE A 192 12.22 -15.08 3.12
N ASP A 193 11.16 -15.86 2.89
CA ASP A 193 10.58 -16.04 1.57
C ASP A 193 9.88 -14.76 1.15
N VAL A 194 10.17 -14.27 -0.05
CA VAL A 194 9.54 -13.07 -0.62
C VAL A 194 8.89 -13.35 -1.96
N ILE A 195 8.78 -14.61 -2.37
CA ILE A 195 8.31 -15.01 -3.71
C ILE A 195 7.03 -15.85 -3.62
N THR A 196 6.99 -16.83 -2.71
CA THR A 196 5.91 -17.84 -2.69
C THR A 196 4.53 -17.18 -2.63
N GLY A 197 3.65 -17.65 -3.51
CA GLY A 197 2.28 -17.22 -3.71
C GLY A 197 2.09 -15.81 -4.26
N ASN A 198 3.15 -15.01 -4.34
CA ASN A 198 3.01 -13.62 -4.79
C ASN A 198 2.62 -13.57 -6.26
N THR A 199 1.58 -12.80 -6.56
CA THR A 199 0.96 -12.76 -7.90
C THR A 199 0.86 -11.33 -8.43
N LEU A 200 1.31 -11.11 -9.66
CA LEU A 200 0.98 -9.92 -10.44
C LEU A 200 -0.15 -10.26 -11.41
N GLU A 201 -1.28 -9.55 -11.32
CA GLU A 201 -2.37 -9.65 -12.30
C GLU A 201 -2.45 -8.36 -13.12
N VAL A 202 -2.30 -8.46 -14.43
CA VAL A 202 -2.42 -7.35 -15.38
C VAL A 202 -3.72 -7.51 -16.16
N LYS A 203 -4.63 -6.55 -16.00
CA LYS A 203 -5.96 -6.52 -16.63
C LYS A 203 -6.10 -5.42 -17.68
N THR A 204 -4.98 -4.84 -18.10
CA THR A 204 -4.93 -3.76 -19.10
C THR A 204 -3.70 -3.92 -19.99
N LYS A 205 -3.57 -3.05 -20.98
CA LYS A 205 -2.42 -3.00 -21.88
C LYS A 205 -1.57 -1.76 -21.66
N ASN A 206 -0.38 -1.76 -22.25
CA ASN A 206 0.60 -0.68 -22.20
C ASN A 206 1.03 -0.34 -20.76
N VAL A 207 1.11 -1.35 -19.89
CA VAL A 207 1.75 -1.20 -18.58
C VAL A 207 3.25 -1.13 -18.80
N ILE A 208 3.85 0.03 -18.54
CA ILE A 208 5.29 0.26 -18.71
C ILE A 208 5.89 0.51 -17.34
N VAL A 209 6.83 -0.32 -16.91
CA VAL A 209 7.54 -0.20 -15.62
C VAL A 209 9.01 -0.50 -15.83
N LYS A 210 9.87 -0.11 -14.88
CA LYS A 210 11.30 -0.45 -14.94
C LYS A 210 11.51 -1.96 -14.86
N ASP A 211 10.87 -2.60 -13.88
CA ASP A 211 11.09 -4.01 -13.58
C ASP A 211 9.92 -4.63 -12.81
N VAL A 212 9.88 -5.96 -12.76
CA VAL A 212 8.98 -6.75 -11.91
C VAL A 212 9.80 -7.77 -11.12
N LYS A 213 9.60 -7.85 -9.81
CA LYS A 213 10.42 -8.68 -8.92
C LYS A 213 9.57 -9.47 -7.95
N ASN A 214 10.07 -10.66 -7.62
CA ASN A 214 9.57 -11.47 -6.51
C ASN A 214 8.08 -11.84 -6.60
N PHE A 215 7.62 -12.15 -7.81
CA PHE A 215 6.32 -12.77 -8.07
C PHE A 215 6.56 -14.24 -8.43
N GLU A 216 5.79 -15.15 -7.84
CA GLU A 216 5.71 -16.54 -8.30
C GLU A 216 4.89 -16.63 -9.58
N LYS A 217 3.84 -15.79 -9.71
CA LYS A 217 2.87 -15.86 -10.82
C LYS A 217 2.67 -14.50 -11.48
N LEU A 218 2.67 -14.50 -12.80
CA LEU A 218 2.25 -13.38 -13.63
C LEU A 218 0.99 -13.80 -14.41
N VAL A 219 -0.12 -13.10 -14.19
CA VAL A 219 -1.42 -13.41 -14.79
C VAL A 219 -1.85 -12.26 -15.68
N PHE A 220 -2.12 -12.55 -16.95
CA PHE A 220 -2.65 -11.57 -17.91
C PHE A 220 -4.13 -11.86 -18.14
N ASN A 221 -4.98 -11.04 -17.54
CA ASN A 221 -6.44 -11.20 -17.54
C ASN A 221 -7.08 -9.99 -18.23
N VAL A 222 -6.81 -9.85 -19.53
CA VAL A 222 -7.25 -8.71 -20.34
C VAL A 222 -8.40 -9.13 -21.24
N ALA A 223 -9.46 -8.33 -21.32
CA ALA A 223 -10.59 -8.64 -22.16
C ALA A 223 -10.19 -8.58 -23.65
N VAL A 224 -10.58 -9.59 -24.43
CA VAL A 224 -10.19 -9.73 -25.85
C VAL A 224 -10.60 -8.51 -26.69
N ASN A 225 -11.72 -7.88 -26.35
CA ASN A 225 -12.20 -6.66 -27.04
C ASN A 225 -11.39 -5.40 -26.71
N GLN A 226 -10.47 -5.44 -25.74
CA GLN A 226 -9.59 -4.33 -25.35
C GLN A 226 -8.20 -4.44 -25.97
N VAL A 227 -7.86 -5.56 -26.61
CA VAL A 227 -6.56 -5.84 -27.20
C VAL A 227 -6.67 -6.06 -28.71
N LYS A 228 -5.63 -5.65 -29.44
CA LYS A 228 -5.47 -5.91 -30.87
C LYS A 228 -4.08 -6.50 -31.15
N SER A 229 -3.88 -6.97 -32.38
CA SER A 229 -2.56 -7.44 -32.83
C SER A 229 -1.49 -6.39 -32.52
N ASN A 230 -0.35 -6.85 -32.00
CA ASN A 230 0.82 -6.05 -31.60
C ASN A 230 0.65 -5.16 -30.35
N ASP A 231 -0.47 -5.23 -29.63
CA ASP A 231 -0.56 -4.59 -28.32
C ASP A 231 0.41 -5.26 -27.34
N LYS A 232 1.08 -4.44 -26.52
CA LYS A 232 1.96 -4.91 -25.44
C LYS A 232 1.17 -4.87 -24.13
N LEU A 233 1.16 -5.94 -23.36
CA LEU A 233 0.46 -5.95 -22.07
C LEU A 233 1.32 -5.34 -20.96
N LEU A 234 2.56 -5.82 -20.85
CA LEU A 234 3.56 -5.37 -19.89
C LEU A 234 4.89 -5.15 -20.63
N VAL A 235 5.53 -4.01 -20.39
CA VAL A 235 6.83 -3.64 -20.94
C VAL A 235 7.75 -3.31 -19.78
N LEU A 236 8.90 -4.00 -19.72
CA LEU A 236 9.95 -3.71 -18.76
C LEU A 236 11.02 -2.85 -19.45
N THR A 237 11.42 -1.75 -18.83
CA THR A 237 12.39 -0.80 -19.39
C THR A 237 13.78 -0.93 -18.77
N ASN A 238 14.08 -2.07 -18.15
CA ASN A 238 15.34 -2.29 -17.44
C ASN A 238 16.52 -2.29 -18.43
N THR A 239 17.05 -1.09 -18.66
CA THR A 239 18.45 -0.82 -19.00
C THR A 239 19.26 -0.62 -17.73
#